data_AF-A0A8S1GSI4-F1
#
_entry.id   AF-A0A8S1GSI4-F1
#
_cell.length_a   1.000
_cell.length_b   1.000
_cell.length_c   1.000
_cell.angle_alpha   90.00
_cell.angle_beta   90.00
_cell.angle_gamma   90.00
#
_symmetry.space_group_name_H-M   'P 1'
#
loop_
_entity.id
_entity.type
_entity.pdbx_description
1 polymer ?
#
loop_
_entity_poly.entity_id
_entity_poly.type
_entity_poly.pdbx_seq_one_letter_code
_entity_poly.pdbx_strand_id
1 'polypeptide(L)'
;MLTYFAGTNQWFADGHEAIKADGEAWSWKEGLDFMQIDGSVQSGKRDAVQTKFNNARNLRARLMLISTRAGSLGTNMVAANRVVIFDACWNPSHDTQSLFRVYRFGQTKPVYIYRLIAHGTMEERIYKRQVTKESTSMRVVDEAQIQRHYDGHDLQELYQFNPSELDEDEDIIPTFAPPKDRLLADVLRANKTAVVDYFQHDTLFAQVEEEKLTDEEMKDAWDDYEREKTQPAVRITANASLAPAVLQRAQAAQMADITKLLRDVVFMECMKVPQMDVDRALKVTYLKKALDDLMPTIPMEMRGGMNEFGTHFIRQIHNATANHDVPQQVLTRAVETFQTVVKMTRQIPQCHTMLRHLYQTTPQFFDPAAPPFP
;
A
#
# COMPACT_ATOMS: atom_id res chain seq x y z
N MET A 1 -17.37 27.28 4.11
CA MET A 1 -18.29 26.18 3.76
C MET A 1 -19.69 26.42 4.33
N LEU A 2 -19.90 26.43 5.65
CA LEU A 2 -21.25 26.59 6.22
C LEU A 2 -21.94 27.91 5.84
N THR A 3 -21.15 28.99 5.71
CA THR A 3 -21.62 30.27 5.18
C THR A 3 -22.08 30.18 3.73
N TYR A 4 -21.40 29.39 2.91
CA TYR A 4 -21.79 29.13 1.52
C TYR A 4 -23.10 28.35 1.46
N PHE A 5 -23.25 27.27 2.24
CA PHE A 5 -24.49 26.49 2.30
C PHE A 5 -25.68 27.31 2.83
N ALA A 6 -25.45 28.19 3.81
CA ALA A 6 -26.46 29.14 4.25
C ALA A 6 -26.89 30.11 3.13
N GLY A 7 -25.92 30.60 2.33
CA GLY A 7 -26.16 31.53 1.24
C GLY A 7 -26.83 30.92 0.01
N THR A 8 -26.56 29.64 -0.29
CA THR A 8 -27.17 28.91 -1.40
C THR A 8 -28.50 28.23 -1.04
N ASN A 9 -28.97 28.39 0.21
CA ASN A 9 -30.20 27.79 0.74
C ASN A 9 -30.21 26.25 0.57
N GLN A 10 -29.02 25.64 0.53
CA GLN A 10 -28.83 24.20 0.46
C GLN A 10 -28.95 23.63 1.88
N TRP A 11 -30.20 23.41 2.29
CA TRP A 11 -30.54 22.71 3.52
C TRP A 11 -30.77 21.23 3.23
N PHE A 12 -30.87 20.43 4.29
CA PHE A 12 -31.20 19.01 4.18
C PHE A 12 -32.48 18.84 3.33
N ALA A 13 -32.33 18.30 2.11
CA ALA A 13 -33.40 18.26 1.10
C ALA A 13 -34.33 17.05 1.24
N ASP A 14 -34.07 16.17 2.20
CA ASP A 14 -34.79 14.91 2.35
C ASP A 14 -35.61 14.95 3.63
N GLY A 15 -36.86 14.45 3.60
CA GLY A 15 -37.85 14.43 4.68
C GLY A 15 -37.42 13.71 5.96
N HIS A 16 -36.37 14.22 6.58
CA HIS A 16 -35.72 13.75 7.78
C HIS A 16 -36.56 14.16 8.99
N GLU A 17 -36.66 13.28 10.01
CA GLU A 17 -37.47 13.47 11.23
C GLU A 17 -37.14 14.76 12.01
N ALA A 18 -35.97 15.33 11.77
CA ALA A 18 -35.68 16.73 12.11
C ALA A 18 -36.41 17.67 11.14
N ILE A 19 -37.72 17.52 11.03
CA ILE A 19 -38.58 18.50 10.39
C ILE A 19 -38.52 19.72 11.31
N LYS A 20 -38.35 20.92 10.74
CA LYS A 20 -38.40 22.18 11.49
C LYS A 20 -39.53 22.12 12.51
N ALA A 21 -39.26 22.39 13.77
CA ALA A 21 -40.33 22.72 14.69
C ALA A 21 -41.05 23.98 14.16
N ASP A 22 -42.37 24.06 14.34
CA ASP A 22 -43.16 25.19 13.86
C ASP A 22 -42.56 26.52 14.35
N GLY A 23 -42.13 27.37 13.40
CA GLY A 23 -41.51 28.68 13.68
C GLY A 23 -39.97 28.73 13.69
N GLU A 24 -39.27 27.60 13.55
CA GLU A 24 -37.80 27.61 13.47
C GLU A 24 -37.26 27.78 12.04
N ALA A 25 -36.34 28.72 11.86
CA ALA A 25 -35.57 28.86 10.62
C ALA A 25 -34.34 27.94 10.65
N TRP A 26 -34.05 27.28 9.53
CA TRP A 26 -32.77 26.60 9.34
C TRP A 26 -31.63 27.62 9.41
N SER A 27 -30.57 27.28 10.14
CA SER A 27 -29.36 28.08 10.21
C SER A 27 -28.13 27.19 10.33
N TRP A 28 -26.95 27.79 10.19
CA TRP A 28 -25.69 27.19 10.60
C TRP A 28 -25.10 28.03 11.72
N LYS A 29 -25.68 27.93 12.92
CA LYS A 29 -25.22 28.62 14.13
C LYS A 29 -24.50 27.64 15.06
N GLU A 30 -23.32 28.05 15.50
CA GLU A 30 -22.53 27.29 16.47
C GLU A 30 -23.31 27.15 17.79
N GLY A 31 -23.26 25.97 18.40
CA GLY A 31 -23.97 25.68 19.64
C GLY A 31 -25.44 25.30 19.44
N LEU A 32 -26.01 25.48 18.24
CA LEU A 32 -27.39 25.09 17.91
C LEU A 32 -27.41 24.01 16.81
N ASP A 33 -26.95 24.36 15.61
CA ASP A 33 -27.03 23.52 14.42
C ASP A 33 -25.76 22.67 14.24
N PHE A 34 -24.61 23.25 14.59
CA PHE A 34 -23.33 22.56 14.61
C PHE A 34 -22.55 22.85 15.90
N MET A 35 -21.62 21.95 16.21
CA MET A 35 -20.70 22.05 17.34
C MET A 35 -19.27 22.03 16.85
N GLN A 36 -18.36 22.68 17.57
CA GLN A 36 -16.93 22.65 17.26
C GLN A 36 -16.10 22.21 18.46
N ILE A 37 -15.12 21.33 18.22
CA ILE A 37 -14.10 20.94 19.19
C ILE A 37 -12.72 21.10 18.55
N ASP A 38 -11.94 22.04 19.07
CA ASP A 38 -10.53 22.23 18.72
C ASP A 38 -9.63 22.16 19.96
N GLY A 39 -8.33 22.41 19.76
CA GLY A 39 -7.34 22.39 20.84
C GLY A 39 -7.54 23.44 21.93
N SER A 40 -8.28 24.52 21.65
CA SER A 40 -8.51 25.62 22.60
C SER A 40 -9.67 25.37 23.55
N VAL A 41 -10.56 24.42 23.23
CA VAL A 41 -11.72 24.11 24.06
C VAL A 41 -11.28 23.43 25.36
N GLN A 42 -11.63 24.01 26.50
CA GLN A 42 -11.36 23.46 27.83
C GLN A 42 -12.11 22.15 28.10
N SER A 43 -11.53 21.26 28.90
CA SER A 43 -12.08 19.92 29.16
C SER A 43 -13.55 19.93 29.60
N GLY A 44 -13.94 20.79 30.55
CA GLY A 44 -15.33 20.88 31.02
C GLY A 44 -16.31 21.31 29.92
N LYS A 45 -15.88 22.17 28.99
CA LYS A 45 -16.70 22.57 27.84
C LYS A 45 -16.82 21.44 26.80
N ARG A 46 -15.76 20.63 26.62
CA ARG A 46 -15.78 19.48 25.71
C ARG A 46 -16.85 18.47 26.11
N ASP A 47 -16.99 18.20 27.40
CA ASP A 47 -17.99 17.26 27.92
C ASP A 47 -19.42 17.75 27.68
N ALA A 48 -19.68 19.04 27.93
CA ALA A 48 -20.97 19.65 27.65
C ALA A 48 -21.33 19.60 26.15
N VAL A 49 -20.37 19.87 25.26
CA VAL A 49 -20.56 19.78 23.81
C VAL A 49 -20.85 18.35 23.38
N GLN A 50 -20.09 17.37 23.88
CA GLN A 50 -20.29 15.94 23.60
C GLN A 50 -21.66 15.46 24.09
N THR A 51 -22.04 15.80 25.32
CA THR A 51 -23.33 15.44 25.90
C THR A 51 -24.48 16.01 25.06
N LYS A 52 -24.36 17.26 24.62
CA LYS A 52 -25.38 17.92 23.79
C LYS A 52 -25.50 17.32 22.39
N PHE A 53 -24.37 16.90 21.80
CA PHE A 53 -24.35 16.26 20.48
C PHE A 53 -24.86 14.81 20.54
N ASN A 54 -24.49 14.07 21.59
CA ASN A 54 -24.92 12.68 21.77
C ASN A 54 -26.38 12.53 22.25
N ASN A 55 -27.04 13.63 22.61
CA ASN A 55 -28.42 13.60 23.05
C ASN A 55 -29.36 13.28 21.87
N ALA A 56 -29.94 12.08 21.87
CA ALA A 56 -30.87 11.64 20.83
C ALA A 56 -32.11 12.54 20.67
N ARG A 57 -32.51 13.28 21.71
CA ARG A 57 -33.63 14.26 21.65
C ARG A 57 -33.24 15.55 20.94
N ASN A 58 -31.94 15.83 20.82
CA ASN A 58 -31.46 17.01 20.11
C ASN A 58 -31.48 16.72 18.61
N LEU A 59 -32.57 17.11 17.96
CA LEU A 59 -32.73 16.88 16.53
C LEU A 59 -32.04 17.93 15.64
N ARG A 60 -31.51 19.00 16.26
CA ARG A 60 -30.98 20.17 15.56
C ARG A 60 -29.46 20.13 15.40
N ALA A 61 -28.73 19.65 16.42
CA ALA A 61 -27.27 19.51 16.34
C ALA A 61 -26.89 18.29 15.49
N ARG A 62 -26.61 18.51 14.20
CA ARG A 62 -26.36 17.44 13.21
C ARG A 62 -24.94 17.40 12.68
N LEU A 63 -24.16 18.44 12.94
CA LEU A 63 -22.78 18.53 12.50
C LEU A 63 -21.85 18.77 13.70
N MET A 64 -20.77 18.00 13.77
CA MET A 64 -19.67 18.25 14.68
C MET A 64 -18.40 18.47 13.85
N LEU A 65 -17.80 19.63 14.02
CA LEU A 65 -16.50 19.97 13.46
C LEU A 65 -15.43 19.68 14.50
N ILE A 66 -14.47 18.84 14.15
CA ILE A 66 -13.40 18.47 15.07
C ILE A 66 -12.07 18.49 14.34
N SER A 67 -11.05 19.07 14.96
CA SER A 67 -9.67 18.86 14.50
C SER A 67 -9.24 17.44 14.84
N THR A 68 -8.61 16.73 13.90
CA THR A 68 -8.19 15.33 14.07
C THR A 68 -7.40 15.10 15.36
N ARG A 69 -6.50 16.02 15.71
CA ARG A 69 -5.71 15.92 16.94
C ARG A 69 -6.57 16.05 18.21
N ALA A 70 -7.56 16.93 18.21
CA ALA A 70 -8.51 17.02 19.33
C ALA A 70 -9.42 15.78 19.41
N GLY A 71 -9.78 15.19 18.25
CA GLY A 71 -10.54 13.95 18.15
C GLY A 71 -9.84 12.74 18.76
N SER A 72 -8.52 12.64 18.59
CA SER A 72 -7.74 11.52 19.17
C SER A 72 -7.72 11.50 20.70
N LEU A 73 -7.98 12.63 21.36
CA LEU A 73 -7.85 12.82 22.81
C LEU A 73 -9.19 12.69 23.54
N GLY A 74 -9.65 11.44 23.72
CA GLY A 74 -10.63 11.11 24.76
C GLY A 74 -12.07 11.65 24.57
N THR A 75 -12.52 11.87 23.34
CA THR A 75 -13.90 12.30 23.04
C THR A 75 -14.81 11.10 22.74
N ASN A 76 -16.12 11.23 22.92
CA ASN A 76 -17.12 10.22 22.57
C ASN A 76 -18.20 10.84 21.66
N MET A 77 -18.41 10.28 20.46
CA MET A 77 -19.23 10.87 19.40
C MET A 77 -20.16 9.84 18.75
N VAL A 78 -20.79 9.01 19.60
CA VAL A 78 -21.64 7.88 19.17
C VAL A 78 -22.87 8.32 18.37
N ALA A 79 -23.35 9.55 18.56
CA ALA A 79 -24.47 10.05 17.74
C ALA A 79 -24.13 10.28 16.27
N ALA A 80 -22.84 10.41 15.92
CA ALA A 80 -22.43 10.49 14.53
C ALA A 80 -22.39 9.10 13.90
N ASN A 81 -22.91 8.97 12.68
CA ASN A 81 -22.84 7.74 11.89
C ASN A 81 -22.17 7.96 10.53
N ARG A 82 -21.79 9.19 10.20
CA ARG A 82 -21.04 9.53 8.99
C ARG A 82 -19.89 10.45 9.37
N VAL A 83 -18.69 10.13 8.93
CA VAL A 83 -17.48 10.90 9.20
C VAL A 83 -16.84 11.28 7.88
N VAL A 84 -16.49 12.55 7.71
CA VAL A 84 -15.77 13.05 6.54
C VAL A 84 -14.42 13.58 7.02
N ILE A 85 -13.35 12.99 6.49
CA ILE A 85 -11.98 13.43 6.69
C ILE A 85 -11.59 14.26 5.46
N PHE A 86 -11.23 15.51 5.69
CA PHE A 86 -10.93 16.47 4.62
C PHE A 86 -9.50 16.36 4.11
N ASP A 87 -8.55 15.99 4.96
CA ASP A 87 -7.12 16.04 4.69
C ASP A 87 -6.41 14.72 5.07
N ALA A 88 -5.33 14.41 4.37
CA ALA A 88 -4.46 13.29 4.69
C ALA A 88 -3.37 13.72 5.70
N CYS A 89 -3.34 13.09 6.88
CA CYS A 89 -2.32 13.40 7.88
C CYS A 89 -1.05 12.52 7.69
N TRP A 90 0.12 12.95 8.17
CA TRP A 90 1.33 12.11 8.04
C TRP A 90 1.35 10.86 8.92
N ASN A 91 0.57 10.87 10.00
CA ASN A 91 0.49 9.81 10.99
C ASN A 91 -0.94 9.23 11.04
N PRO A 92 -1.17 8.07 10.41
CA PRO A 92 -2.52 7.51 10.27
C PRO A 92 -3.17 7.17 11.61
N SER A 93 -2.39 6.95 12.67
CA SER A 93 -2.92 6.65 14.01
C SER A 93 -3.81 7.77 14.57
N HIS A 94 -3.59 9.04 14.20
CA HIS A 94 -4.45 10.13 14.65
C HIS A 94 -5.87 10.03 14.08
N ASP A 95 -5.99 9.65 12.81
CA ASP A 95 -7.27 9.44 12.15
C ASP A 95 -7.96 8.22 12.75
N THR A 96 -7.26 7.09 12.81
CA THR A 96 -7.78 5.83 13.36
C THR A 96 -8.26 5.97 14.80
N GLN A 97 -7.53 6.69 15.67
CA GLN A 97 -7.97 6.99 17.03
C GLN A 97 -9.21 7.90 17.08
N SER A 98 -9.33 8.85 16.16
CA SER A 98 -10.49 9.75 16.08
C SER A 98 -11.72 9.00 15.57
N LEU A 99 -11.56 8.08 14.62
CA LEU A 99 -12.62 7.23 14.08
C LEU A 99 -13.19 6.28 15.16
N PHE A 100 -12.36 5.73 16.04
CA PHE A 100 -12.82 4.92 17.19
C PHE A 100 -13.56 5.71 18.27
N ARG A 101 -13.70 7.03 18.13
CA ARG A 101 -14.61 7.83 18.98
C ARG A 101 -16.03 7.83 18.45
N VAL A 102 -16.21 7.52 17.17
CA VAL A 102 -17.51 7.43 16.49
C VAL A 102 -17.94 5.95 16.38
N TYR A 103 -17.06 5.10 15.86
CA TYR A 103 -17.24 3.66 15.86
C TYR A 103 -16.84 3.09 17.23
N ARG A 104 -17.79 3.12 18.17
CA ARG A 104 -17.59 2.70 19.56
C ARG A 104 -18.84 2.02 20.10
N PHE A 105 -18.67 1.29 21.21
CA PHE A 105 -19.79 0.74 21.98
C PHE A 105 -20.86 1.80 22.25
N GLY A 106 -22.12 1.44 21.99
CA GLY A 106 -23.28 2.34 22.03
C GLY A 106 -23.77 2.78 20.65
N GLN A 107 -22.99 2.56 19.59
CA GLN A 107 -23.41 2.83 18.21
C GLN A 107 -24.43 1.78 17.76
N THR A 108 -25.57 2.23 17.26
CA THR A 108 -26.66 1.37 16.77
C THR A 108 -26.86 1.45 15.26
N LYS A 109 -26.25 2.43 14.59
CA LYS A 109 -26.34 2.64 13.14
C LYS A 109 -25.04 2.26 12.44
N PRO A 110 -25.09 1.82 11.17
CA PRO A 110 -23.88 1.62 10.39
C PRO A 110 -23.11 2.94 10.26
N VAL A 111 -21.80 2.89 10.48
CA VAL A 111 -20.90 4.04 10.39
C VAL A 111 -20.20 4.05 9.04
N TYR A 112 -20.31 5.17 8.33
CA TYR A 112 -19.61 5.38 7.06
C TYR A 112 -18.52 6.43 7.22
N ILE A 113 -17.33 6.13 6.69
CA ILE A 113 -16.17 7.00 6.79
C ILE A 113 -15.73 7.34 5.38
N TYR A 114 -15.68 8.64 5.08
CA TYR A 114 -15.21 9.17 3.82
C TYR A 114 -13.90 9.90 4.06
N ARG A 115 -12.90 9.61 3.24
CA ARG A 115 -11.67 10.38 3.17
C ARG A 115 -11.60 11.01 1.80
N LEU A 116 -11.55 12.34 1.77
CA LEU A 116 -11.34 13.09 0.54
C LEU A 116 -9.84 13.16 0.30
N ILE A 117 -9.41 12.87 -0.93
CA ILE A 117 -8.02 12.92 -1.36
C ILE A 117 -7.98 13.65 -2.70
N ALA A 118 -7.17 14.69 -2.81
CA ALA A 118 -6.94 15.36 -4.08
C ALA A 118 -5.97 14.55 -4.97
N HIS A 119 -6.48 14.08 -6.12
CA HIS A 119 -5.73 13.29 -7.10
C HIS A 119 -4.53 14.04 -7.69
N GLY A 120 -3.40 13.34 -7.91
CA GLY A 120 -2.18 13.89 -8.50
C GLY A 120 -1.44 14.89 -7.60
N THR A 121 -1.92 15.10 -6.37
CA THR A 121 -1.33 16.04 -5.41
C THR A 121 -0.47 15.33 -4.35
N MET A 122 0.21 16.15 -3.55
CA MET A 122 0.87 15.72 -2.32
C MET A 122 -0.02 14.85 -1.42
N GLU A 123 -1.33 15.13 -1.34
CA GLU A 123 -2.24 14.39 -0.45
C GLU A 123 -2.34 12.91 -0.81
N GLU A 124 -2.36 12.58 -2.10
CA GLU A 124 -2.40 11.20 -2.57
C GLU A 124 -1.13 10.45 -2.21
N ARG A 125 0.04 11.09 -2.36
CA ARG A 125 1.34 10.52 -1.98
C ARG A 125 1.44 10.30 -0.47
N ILE A 126 0.94 11.25 0.33
CA ILE A 126 0.84 11.11 1.79
C ILE A 126 -0.03 9.91 2.14
N TYR A 127 -1.20 9.78 1.51
CA TYR A 127 -2.13 8.68 1.75
C TYR A 127 -1.53 7.31 1.37
N LYS A 128 -0.89 7.19 0.20
CA LYS A 128 -0.17 5.96 -0.20
C LYS A 128 0.85 5.54 0.87
N ARG A 129 1.62 6.49 1.40
CA ARG A 129 2.57 6.24 2.49
C ARG A 129 1.89 5.88 3.81
N GLN A 130 0.73 6.46 4.13
CA GLN A 130 -0.05 6.05 5.31
C GLN A 130 -0.45 4.58 5.22
N VAL A 131 -0.98 4.14 4.07
CA VAL A 131 -1.38 2.75 3.83
C VAL A 131 -0.19 1.80 4.01
N THR A 132 0.98 2.15 3.47
CA THR A 132 2.21 1.37 3.69
C THR A 132 2.61 1.33 5.16
N LYS A 133 2.50 2.46 5.90
CA LYS A 133 2.81 2.53 7.33
C LYS A 133 1.85 1.69 8.18
N GLU A 134 0.55 1.75 7.92
CA GLU A 134 -0.45 0.94 8.63
C GLU A 134 -0.25 -0.54 8.33
N SER A 135 -0.08 -0.90 7.06
CA SER A 135 0.24 -2.27 6.65
C SER A 135 1.48 -2.79 7.36
N THR A 136 2.57 -2.01 7.36
CA THR A 136 3.81 -2.39 8.07
C THR A 136 3.57 -2.48 9.59
N SER A 137 2.81 -1.57 10.18
CA SER A 137 2.53 -1.57 11.62
C SER A 137 1.69 -2.78 12.08
N MET A 138 0.73 -3.24 11.27
CA MET A 138 -0.05 -4.46 11.57
C MET A 138 0.80 -5.73 11.47
N ARG A 139 1.86 -5.64 10.67
CA ARG A 139 2.77 -6.71 10.29
C ARG A 139 3.94 -6.89 11.25
N VAL A 140 4.30 -5.85 11.98
CA VAL A 140 5.44 -5.83 12.91
C VAL A 140 4.95 -6.19 14.31
N VAL A 141 4.98 -7.48 14.61
CA VAL A 141 5.09 -8.00 15.97
C VAL A 141 6.50 -8.58 16.09
N ASP A 142 7.48 -7.70 16.19
CA ASP A 142 8.77 -7.95 16.84
C ASP A 142 9.66 -6.70 16.73
N GLU A 143 10.50 -6.50 17.73
CA GLU A 143 11.34 -5.33 17.97
C GLU A 143 12.54 -5.28 16.99
N ALA A 144 12.27 -5.24 15.69
CA ALA A 144 13.27 -4.96 14.66
C ALA A 144 13.26 -3.45 14.38
N GLN A 145 14.38 -2.78 14.66
CA GLN A 145 14.60 -1.39 14.24
C GLN A 145 14.46 -1.29 12.72
N ILE A 146 13.30 -0.80 12.25
CA ILE A 146 13.12 -0.39 10.86
C ILE A 146 14.09 0.77 10.62
N GLN A 147 15.19 0.50 9.90
CA GLN A 147 16.09 1.55 9.46
C GLN A 147 15.28 2.55 8.64
N ARG A 148 15.32 3.81 9.05
CA ARG A 148 14.61 4.90 8.38
C ARG A 148 15.30 5.20 7.06
N HIS A 149 14.92 4.51 6.00
CA HIS A 149 15.28 4.88 4.64
C HIS A 149 14.35 6.03 4.21
N TYR A 150 14.81 7.26 4.39
CA TYR A 150 14.25 8.41 3.70
C TYR A 150 15.36 8.93 2.79
N ASP A 151 15.23 8.71 1.49
CA ASP A 151 16.19 9.25 0.53
C ASP A 151 15.74 10.64 0.05
N GLY A 152 16.68 11.48 -0.40
CA GLY A 152 16.36 12.83 -0.89
C GLY A 152 15.38 12.81 -2.08
N HIS A 153 15.46 11.74 -2.88
CA HIS A 153 14.55 11.47 -4.00
C HIS A 153 13.09 11.33 -3.54
N ASP A 154 12.83 10.67 -2.41
CA ASP A 154 11.49 10.49 -1.85
C ASP A 154 10.87 11.83 -1.42
N LEU A 155 11.70 12.81 -1.09
CA LEU A 155 11.23 14.15 -0.73
C LEU A 155 10.86 14.96 -1.97
N GLN A 156 11.61 14.80 -3.06
CA GLN A 156 11.32 15.50 -4.32
C GLN A 156 10.04 14.96 -4.97
N GLU A 157 9.83 13.65 -4.88
CA GLU A 157 8.62 12.97 -5.32
C GLU A 157 7.37 13.61 -4.69
N LEU A 158 7.38 13.88 -3.38
CA LEU A 158 6.25 14.49 -2.68
C LEU A 158 5.75 15.81 -3.31
N TYR A 159 6.65 16.66 -3.80
CA TYR A 159 6.30 17.98 -4.35
C TYR A 159 5.94 17.96 -5.84
N GLN A 160 6.03 16.81 -6.51
CA GLN A 160 5.65 16.70 -7.91
C GLN A 160 4.12 16.68 -8.05
N PHE A 161 3.59 17.60 -8.86
CA PHE A 161 2.20 17.61 -9.28
C PHE A 161 2.11 17.05 -10.70
N ASN A 162 1.42 15.92 -10.86
CA ASN A 162 1.26 15.24 -12.15
C ASN A 162 -0.21 15.27 -12.55
N PRO A 163 -0.67 16.33 -13.24
CA PRO A 163 -2.06 16.41 -13.69
C PRO A 163 -2.34 15.44 -14.85
N SER A 164 -1.32 15.07 -15.62
CA SER A 164 -1.43 14.21 -16.82
C SER A 164 -1.77 12.75 -16.52
N GLU A 165 -1.70 12.29 -15.27
CA GLU A 165 -2.33 11.02 -14.85
C GLU A 165 -3.86 11.04 -15.04
N LEU A 166 -4.47 12.22 -15.23
CA LEU A 166 -5.88 12.38 -15.56
C LEU A 166 -6.16 12.27 -17.07
N ASP A 167 -5.16 12.51 -17.92
CA ASP A 167 -5.32 12.62 -19.39
C ASP A 167 -4.93 11.32 -20.13
N GLU A 168 -4.08 10.48 -19.54
CA GLU A 168 -3.60 9.24 -20.19
C GLU A 168 -4.59 8.06 -20.10
N ASP A 169 -5.59 8.13 -19.19
CA ASP A 169 -6.57 7.06 -18.91
C ASP A 169 -8.04 7.51 -19.14
N GLU A 170 -8.34 8.36 -20.13
CA GLU A 170 -9.74 8.72 -20.46
C GLU A 170 -10.64 7.49 -20.75
N ASP A 171 -10.04 6.35 -21.11
CA ASP A 171 -10.73 5.10 -21.45
C ASP A 171 -10.78 4.05 -20.32
N ILE A 172 -10.16 4.28 -19.16
CA ILE A 172 -10.15 3.32 -18.04
C ILE A 172 -10.57 4.01 -16.74
N ILE A 173 -11.80 4.51 -16.68
CA ILE A 173 -12.46 4.69 -15.38
C ILE A 173 -12.74 3.28 -14.85
N PRO A 174 -12.04 2.77 -13.83
CA PRO A 174 -12.32 1.44 -13.33
C PRO A 174 -13.77 1.47 -12.83
N THR A 175 -14.65 0.70 -13.47
CA THR A 175 -16.04 0.60 -13.03
C THR A 175 -16.06 -0.24 -11.77
N PHE A 176 -15.78 0.40 -10.64
CA PHE A 176 -15.90 -0.24 -9.34
C PHE A 176 -17.35 -0.65 -9.11
N ALA A 177 -17.54 -1.78 -8.44
CA ALA A 177 -18.86 -2.25 -8.03
C ALA A 177 -19.55 -1.14 -7.20
N PRO A 178 -20.84 -0.85 -7.45
CA PRO A 178 -21.52 0.30 -6.87
C PRO A 178 -21.32 0.34 -5.35
N PRO A 179 -21.03 1.52 -4.75
CA PRO A 179 -20.75 1.61 -3.34
C PRO A 179 -21.89 1.03 -2.50
N LYS A 180 -21.54 0.35 -1.40
CA LYS A 180 -22.54 -0.19 -0.46
C LYS A 180 -23.44 0.90 0.14
N ASP A 181 -22.94 2.14 0.22
CA ASP A 181 -23.69 3.30 0.69
C ASP A 181 -24.43 4.01 -0.46
N ARG A 182 -25.76 4.09 -0.31
CA ARG A 182 -26.63 4.79 -1.27
C ARG A 182 -26.25 6.27 -1.44
N LEU A 183 -25.89 6.96 -0.35
CA LEU A 183 -25.61 8.39 -0.39
C LEU A 183 -24.34 8.67 -1.19
N LEU A 184 -23.28 7.88 -0.98
CA LEU A 184 -22.08 7.94 -1.80
C LEU A 184 -22.39 7.68 -3.29
N ALA A 185 -23.21 6.67 -3.59
CA ALA A 185 -23.61 6.37 -4.97
C ALA A 185 -24.35 7.55 -5.65
N ASP A 186 -25.23 8.23 -4.91
CA ASP A 186 -25.94 9.41 -5.39
C ASP A 186 -24.99 10.61 -5.61
N VAL A 187 -24.02 10.81 -4.70
CA VAL A 187 -22.99 11.86 -4.82
C VAL A 187 -22.08 11.64 -6.03
N LEU A 188 -21.61 10.41 -6.26
CA LEU A 188 -20.80 10.03 -7.41
C LEU A 188 -21.56 10.26 -8.73
N ARG A 189 -22.86 9.93 -8.76
CA ARG A 189 -23.70 10.14 -9.93
C ARG A 189 -23.92 11.62 -10.24
N ALA A 190 -24.11 12.44 -9.20
CA ALA A 190 -24.34 13.87 -9.36
C ALA A 190 -23.06 14.64 -9.74
N ASN A 191 -21.88 14.16 -9.33
CA ASN A 191 -20.61 14.88 -9.46
C ASN A 191 -19.55 14.10 -10.26
N LYS A 192 -19.95 13.51 -11.39
CA LYS A 192 -19.07 12.66 -12.22
C LYS A 192 -17.79 13.35 -12.71
N THR A 193 -17.84 14.66 -12.92
CA THR A 193 -16.68 15.43 -13.42
C THR A 193 -15.73 15.85 -12.31
N ALA A 194 -16.14 15.78 -11.05
CA ALA A 194 -15.35 16.25 -9.91
C ALA A 194 -14.71 15.11 -9.12
N VAL A 195 -15.22 13.88 -9.26
CA VAL A 195 -14.67 12.69 -8.61
C VAL A 195 -14.00 11.83 -9.66
N VAL A 196 -12.68 11.70 -9.54
CA VAL A 196 -11.85 10.91 -10.46
C VAL A 196 -12.02 9.41 -10.15
N ASP A 197 -11.90 9.03 -8.88
CA ASP A 197 -11.99 7.63 -8.45
C ASP A 197 -12.47 7.50 -6.99
N TYR A 198 -12.90 6.30 -6.59
CA TYR A 198 -13.17 5.94 -5.20
C TYR A 198 -12.64 4.54 -4.83
N PHE A 199 -12.03 4.45 -3.65
CA PHE A 199 -11.52 3.19 -3.09
C PHE A 199 -12.29 2.81 -1.84
N GLN A 200 -13.02 1.70 -1.88
CA GLN A 200 -13.66 1.15 -0.68
C GLN A 200 -12.67 0.28 0.09
N HIS A 201 -12.30 0.73 1.29
CA HIS A 201 -11.58 -0.07 2.26
C HIS A 201 -12.62 -0.72 3.16
N ASP A 202 -12.86 -2.03 3.00
CA ASP A 202 -13.63 -2.76 4.01
C ASP A 202 -12.78 -2.83 5.29
N THR A 203 -13.43 -2.53 6.42
CA THR A 203 -12.89 -2.34 7.76
C THR A 203 -11.60 -3.11 8.06
N LEU A 204 -10.61 -2.38 8.62
CA LEU A 204 -9.43 -2.82 9.40
C LEU A 204 -9.69 -3.95 10.46
N PHE A 205 -10.91 -4.44 10.58
CA PHE A 205 -11.42 -5.36 11.60
C PHE A 205 -12.32 -6.48 11.05
N ALA A 206 -12.49 -6.61 9.74
CA ALA A 206 -13.05 -7.84 9.21
C ALA A 206 -12.03 -8.93 9.53
N GLN A 207 -12.32 -9.76 10.55
CA GLN A 207 -11.66 -11.04 10.69
C GLN A 207 -12.04 -11.85 9.46
N VAL A 208 -11.25 -11.72 8.39
CA VAL A 208 -11.42 -12.54 7.20
C VAL A 208 -11.19 -13.97 7.67
N GLU A 209 -12.21 -14.81 7.64
CA GLU A 209 -12.05 -16.21 8.12
C GLU A 209 -10.99 -16.97 7.30
N GLU A 210 -10.73 -16.52 6.07
CA GLU A 210 -9.63 -17.00 5.22
C GLU A 210 -8.21 -16.63 5.73
N GLU A 211 -8.09 -15.71 6.70
CA GLU A 211 -6.83 -15.35 7.37
C GLU A 211 -6.60 -16.13 8.68
N LYS A 212 -7.56 -16.93 9.15
CA LYS A 212 -7.30 -17.88 10.24
C LYS A 212 -6.43 -19.00 9.70
N LEU A 213 -5.30 -19.28 10.35
CA LEU A 213 -4.54 -20.51 10.04
C LEU A 213 -5.47 -21.69 10.20
N THR A 214 -5.46 -22.58 9.21
CA THR A 214 -6.15 -23.86 9.35
C THR A 214 -5.54 -24.65 10.50
N ASP A 215 -6.29 -25.58 11.09
CA ASP A 215 -5.82 -26.38 12.23
C ASP A 215 -4.51 -27.12 11.91
N GLU A 216 -4.28 -27.44 10.63
CA GLU A 216 -3.05 -28.05 10.13
C GLU A 216 -1.88 -27.06 10.09
N GLU A 217 -2.07 -25.84 9.58
CA GLU A 217 -1.04 -24.79 9.57
C GLU A 217 -0.69 -24.32 10.99
N MET A 218 -1.69 -24.31 11.90
CA MET A 218 -1.48 -23.98 13.31
C MET A 218 -0.66 -25.05 14.04
N LYS A 219 -0.87 -26.33 13.69
CA LYS A 219 -0.08 -27.44 14.21
C LYS A 219 1.34 -27.44 13.67
N ASP A 220 1.53 -27.15 12.39
CA ASP A 220 2.86 -27.14 11.77
C ASP A 220 3.73 -25.98 12.31
N ALA A 221 3.12 -24.81 12.54
CA ALA A 221 3.78 -23.69 13.21
C ALA A 221 4.17 -24.00 14.68
N TRP A 222 3.36 -24.78 15.39
CA TRP A 222 3.69 -25.24 16.74
C TRP A 222 4.83 -26.27 16.74
N ASP A 223 4.79 -27.20 15.79
CA ASP A 223 5.82 -28.22 15.61
C ASP A 223 7.17 -27.57 15.21
N ASP A 224 7.16 -26.52 14.39
CA ASP A 224 8.35 -25.71 14.06
C ASP A 224 8.93 -24.99 15.29
N TYR A 225 8.08 -24.41 16.14
CA TYR A 225 8.49 -23.81 17.40
C TYR A 225 9.12 -24.83 18.36
N GLU A 226 8.58 -26.04 18.45
CA GLU A 226 9.15 -27.12 19.27
C GLU A 226 10.48 -27.64 18.72
N ARG A 227 10.62 -27.73 17.38
CA ARG A 227 11.86 -28.09 16.69
C ARG A 227 12.96 -27.04 16.91
N GLU A 228 12.61 -25.76 16.93
CA GLU A 228 13.55 -24.67 17.18
C GLU A 228 14.02 -24.63 18.64
N LYS A 229 13.13 -24.96 19.58
CA LYS A 229 13.44 -25.07 21.02
C LYS A 229 14.39 -26.22 21.36
N THR A 230 14.46 -27.25 20.51
CA THR A 230 15.25 -28.47 20.74
C THR A 230 16.60 -28.49 20.01
N GLN A 231 16.90 -27.52 19.15
CA GLN A 231 18.23 -27.38 18.54
C GLN A 231 19.22 -26.60 19.44
N PRO A 232 20.48 -27.02 19.55
CA PRO A 232 21.51 -26.20 20.19
C PRO A 232 21.80 -24.99 19.29
N ALA A 233 21.76 -23.79 19.87
CA ALA A 233 21.94 -22.53 19.15
C ALA A 233 23.28 -22.50 18.37
N VAL A 234 23.22 -22.75 17.06
CA VAL A 234 24.31 -22.46 16.15
C VAL A 234 24.32 -20.95 15.95
N ARG A 235 25.28 -20.26 16.58
CA ARG A 235 25.52 -18.83 16.34
C ARG A 235 26.05 -18.63 14.93
N ILE A 236 25.14 -18.49 13.97
CA ILE A 236 25.40 -17.81 12.71
C ILE A 236 24.77 -16.43 12.85
N THR A 237 25.61 -15.39 12.87
CA THR A 237 25.18 -14.01 12.77
C THR A 237 24.58 -13.76 11.39
N ALA A 238 23.28 -13.95 11.26
CA ALA A 238 22.46 -13.43 10.18
C ALA A 238 21.04 -13.25 10.72
N ASN A 239 20.61 -12.00 10.81
CA ASN A 239 19.30 -11.61 11.35
C ASN A 239 18.18 -12.14 10.44
N ALA A 240 17.43 -13.14 10.92
CA ALA A 240 16.14 -13.51 10.39
C ALA A 240 15.17 -13.67 11.57
N SER A 241 14.27 -12.70 11.74
CA SER A 241 13.21 -12.72 12.73
C SER A 241 11.88 -13.12 12.06
N LEU A 242 11.16 -14.01 12.74
CA LEU A 242 9.85 -14.55 12.38
C LEU A 242 8.77 -13.46 12.54
N ALA A 243 7.78 -13.42 11.64
CA ALA A 243 6.68 -12.46 11.67
C ALA A 243 5.31 -13.14 11.44
N PRO A 244 4.17 -12.53 11.80
CA PRO A 244 2.86 -13.21 11.88
C PRO A 244 2.25 -13.56 10.52
N ALA A 245 1.47 -14.63 10.50
CA ALA A 245 1.05 -15.44 9.33
C ALA A 245 0.39 -14.73 8.12
N VAL A 246 -0.13 -13.52 8.23
CA VAL A 246 -0.68 -12.79 7.06
C VAL A 246 0.44 -12.24 6.16
N LEU A 247 1.68 -12.11 6.69
CA LEU A 247 2.88 -11.87 5.87
C LEU A 247 3.13 -12.99 4.88
N GLN A 248 2.74 -14.21 5.22
CA GLN A 248 3.32 -15.39 4.63
C GLN A 248 2.83 -15.64 3.21
N ARG A 249 1.74 -15.05 2.67
CA ARG A 249 1.38 -15.31 1.26
C ARG A 249 2.08 -14.41 0.25
N ALA A 250 2.09 -13.10 0.47
CA ALA A 250 2.83 -12.18 -0.41
C ALA A 250 4.34 -12.24 -0.17
N GLN A 251 4.77 -12.41 1.09
CA GLN A 251 6.17 -12.67 1.38
C GLN A 251 6.56 -14.13 1.27
N ALA A 252 5.75 -15.19 1.38
CA ALA A 252 6.23 -16.51 0.93
C ALA A 252 6.19 -16.62 -0.60
N ALA A 253 5.41 -15.83 -1.35
CA ALA A 253 5.65 -15.75 -2.79
C ALA A 253 7.02 -15.13 -3.08
N GLN A 254 7.34 -13.96 -2.50
CA GLN A 254 8.66 -13.31 -2.67
C GLN A 254 9.81 -14.05 -1.96
N MET A 255 9.61 -14.60 -0.77
CA MET A 255 10.60 -15.35 0.01
C MET A 255 10.70 -16.81 -0.42
N ALA A 256 9.67 -17.46 -0.97
CA ALA A 256 9.87 -18.72 -1.66
C ALA A 256 10.64 -18.48 -2.95
N ASP A 257 10.43 -17.36 -3.65
CA ASP A 257 11.26 -17.00 -4.80
C ASP A 257 12.69 -16.67 -4.39
N ILE A 258 12.92 -15.92 -3.30
CA ILE A 258 14.26 -15.68 -2.75
C ILE A 258 14.87 -16.98 -2.22
N THR A 259 14.14 -17.84 -1.50
CA THR A 259 14.63 -19.13 -0.99
C THR A 259 14.91 -20.13 -2.14
N LYS A 260 14.19 -20.00 -3.26
CA LYS A 260 14.45 -20.74 -4.51
C LYS A 260 15.69 -20.18 -5.22
N LEU A 261 15.88 -18.86 -5.24
CA LEU A 261 17.07 -18.19 -5.75
C LEU A 261 18.32 -18.52 -4.89
N LEU A 262 18.18 -18.58 -3.56
CA LEU A 262 19.24 -18.97 -2.63
C LEU A 262 19.64 -20.45 -2.77
N ARG A 263 18.73 -21.30 -3.28
CA ARG A 263 19.00 -22.71 -3.62
C ARG A 263 19.41 -22.92 -5.08
N ASP A 264 19.43 -21.86 -5.91
CA ASP A 264 19.82 -21.96 -7.30
C ASP A 264 21.33 -22.25 -7.41
N VAL A 265 21.70 -23.09 -8.38
CA VAL A 265 23.09 -23.51 -8.60
C VAL A 265 23.97 -22.31 -8.94
N VAL A 266 23.46 -21.32 -9.69
CA VAL A 266 24.19 -20.08 -10.03
C VAL A 266 24.46 -19.25 -8.78
N PHE A 267 23.51 -19.18 -7.83
CA PHE A 267 23.72 -18.48 -6.56
C PHE A 267 24.83 -19.14 -5.74
N MET A 268 24.78 -20.47 -5.62
CA MET A 268 25.78 -21.24 -4.88
C MET A 268 27.19 -21.10 -5.49
N GLU A 269 27.29 -21.00 -6.82
CA GLU A 269 28.58 -20.75 -7.49
C GLU A 269 29.05 -19.30 -7.31
N CYS A 270 28.15 -18.30 -7.34
CA CYS A 270 28.49 -16.91 -7.03
C CYS A 270 29.08 -16.77 -5.62
N MET A 271 28.50 -17.47 -4.62
CA MET A 271 28.98 -17.43 -3.23
C MET A 271 30.38 -18.05 -3.04
N LYS A 272 30.89 -18.80 -4.02
CA LYS A 272 32.28 -19.32 -4.01
C LYS A 272 33.30 -18.29 -4.52
N VAL A 273 32.85 -17.18 -5.10
CA VAL A 273 33.73 -16.09 -5.54
C VAL A 273 34.23 -15.31 -4.31
N PRO A 274 35.55 -15.06 -4.18
CA PRO A 274 36.08 -14.29 -3.06
C PRO A 274 35.44 -12.90 -2.94
N GLN A 275 35.05 -12.52 -1.71
CA GLN A 275 34.44 -11.22 -1.39
C GLN A 275 33.08 -10.94 -2.06
N MET A 276 32.40 -11.97 -2.58
CA MET A 276 31.05 -11.82 -3.12
C MET A 276 30.03 -11.47 -2.03
N ASP A 277 29.17 -10.50 -2.32
CA ASP A 277 28.07 -10.08 -1.46
C ASP A 277 26.76 -10.76 -1.87
N VAL A 278 25.90 -11.05 -0.90
CA VAL A 278 24.64 -11.77 -1.11
C VAL A 278 23.71 -11.02 -2.06
N ASP A 279 23.65 -9.68 -1.96
CA ASP A 279 22.84 -8.84 -2.85
C ASP A 279 23.29 -8.95 -4.31
N ARG A 280 24.61 -8.96 -4.55
CA ARG A 280 25.17 -9.10 -5.92
C ARG A 280 24.93 -10.50 -6.47
N ALA A 281 25.09 -11.54 -5.66
CA ALA A 281 24.81 -12.91 -6.05
C ALA A 281 23.33 -13.11 -6.41
N LEU A 282 22.40 -12.55 -5.62
CA LEU A 282 20.97 -12.58 -5.91
C LEU A 282 20.62 -11.88 -7.23
N LYS A 283 21.24 -10.74 -7.52
CA LYS A 283 21.04 -10.01 -8.79
C LYS A 283 21.50 -10.84 -10.00
N VAL A 284 22.65 -11.52 -9.91
CA VAL A 284 23.14 -12.41 -10.98
C VAL A 284 22.17 -13.59 -11.21
N THR A 285 21.70 -14.23 -10.14
CA THR A 285 20.76 -15.35 -10.23
C THR A 285 19.40 -14.91 -10.78
N TYR A 286 18.94 -13.72 -10.40
CA TYR A 286 17.71 -13.13 -10.93
C TYR A 286 17.80 -12.88 -12.43
N LEU A 287 18.91 -12.29 -12.91
CA LEU A 287 19.14 -12.06 -14.34
C LEU A 287 19.12 -13.37 -15.13
N LYS A 288 19.74 -14.43 -14.61
CA LYS A 288 19.67 -15.76 -15.22
C LYS A 288 18.22 -16.27 -15.33
N LYS A 289 17.44 -16.15 -14.25
CA LYS A 289 16.03 -16.60 -14.24
C LYS A 289 15.16 -15.81 -15.22
N ALA A 290 15.34 -14.50 -15.30
CA ALA A 290 14.65 -13.64 -16.27
C ALA A 290 14.94 -14.06 -17.72
N LEU A 291 16.18 -14.49 -18.00
CA LEU A 291 16.55 -15.02 -19.32
C LEU A 291 15.95 -16.41 -19.58
N ASP A 292 15.93 -17.30 -18.57
CA ASP A 292 15.27 -18.61 -18.69
C ASP A 292 13.76 -18.48 -18.93
N ASP A 293 13.09 -17.49 -18.33
CA ASP A 293 11.67 -17.20 -18.57
C ASP A 293 11.42 -16.62 -19.98
N LEU A 294 12.42 -15.94 -20.56
CA LEU A 294 12.38 -15.44 -21.94
C LEU A 294 12.63 -16.56 -22.97
N MET A 295 13.43 -17.59 -22.62
CA MET A 295 13.83 -18.67 -23.53
C MET A 295 12.69 -19.31 -24.34
N PRO A 296 11.54 -19.70 -23.75
CA PRO A 296 10.45 -20.36 -24.48
C PRO A 296 9.91 -19.51 -25.64
N THR A 297 10.00 -18.19 -25.55
CA THR A 297 9.47 -17.24 -26.54
C THR A 297 10.43 -16.98 -27.71
N ILE A 298 11.70 -17.39 -27.59
CA ILE A 298 12.72 -17.19 -28.62
C ILE A 298 12.62 -18.33 -29.66
N PRO A 299 12.55 -18.05 -30.98
CA PRO A 299 12.57 -19.09 -32.02
C PRO A 299 13.80 -19.99 -31.95
N MET A 300 13.62 -21.30 -32.13
CA MET A 300 14.67 -22.32 -31.96
C MET A 300 15.91 -22.08 -32.85
N GLU A 301 15.70 -21.51 -34.04
CA GLU A 301 16.74 -21.18 -35.03
C GLU A 301 17.73 -20.11 -34.53
N MET A 302 17.29 -19.23 -33.63
CA MET A 302 18.11 -18.15 -33.07
C MET A 302 18.75 -18.46 -31.72
N ARG A 303 18.43 -19.63 -31.12
CA ARG A 303 19.00 -20.04 -29.83
C ARG A 303 20.44 -20.53 -29.91
N GLY A 304 20.99 -20.74 -31.10
CA GLY A 304 22.41 -21.08 -31.30
C GLY A 304 22.87 -22.36 -30.57
N GLY A 305 21.94 -23.29 -30.29
CA GLY A 305 22.20 -24.51 -29.51
C GLY A 305 22.21 -24.33 -27.99
N MET A 306 21.93 -23.12 -27.47
CA MET A 306 21.70 -22.92 -26.04
C MET A 306 20.28 -23.37 -25.67
N ASN A 307 20.19 -24.34 -24.75
CA ASN A 307 18.92 -24.81 -24.19
C ASN A 307 18.63 -24.22 -22.80
N GLU A 308 19.67 -23.76 -22.09
CA GLU A 308 19.57 -23.19 -20.73
C GLU A 308 20.65 -22.13 -20.52
N PHE A 309 20.32 -21.01 -19.87
CA PHE A 309 21.31 -19.98 -19.54
C PHE A 309 22.16 -20.35 -18.30
N GLY A 310 21.71 -21.31 -17.49
CA GLY A 310 22.42 -21.75 -16.27
C GLY A 310 23.87 -22.14 -16.52
N THR A 311 24.15 -22.98 -17.53
CA THR A 311 25.53 -23.42 -17.83
C THR A 311 26.42 -22.28 -18.30
N HIS A 312 25.86 -21.30 -19.02
CA HIS A 312 26.61 -20.11 -19.46
C HIS A 312 27.03 -19.26 -18.27
N PHE A 313 26.10 -18.97 -17.35
CA PHE A 313 26.38 -18.20 -16.14
C PHE A 313 27.38 -18.92 -15.23
N ILE A 314 27.27 -20.24 -15.06
CA ILE A 314 28.24 -21.03 -14.26
C ILE A 314 29.64 -20.94 -14.87
N ARG A 315 29.79 -21.12 -16.19
CA ARG A 315 31.09 -20.97 -16.87
C ARG A 315 31.65 -19.56 -16.72
N GLN A 316 30.79 -18.54 -16.82
CA GLN A 316 31.16 -17.15 -16.64
C GLN A 316 31.68 -16.88 -15.22
N ILE A 317 31.03 -17.43 -14.20
CA ILE A 317 31.44 -17.35 -12.80
C ILE A 317 32.77 -18.09 -12.59
N HIS A 318 32.93 -19.31 -13.11
CA HIS A 318 34.17 -20.07 -12.98
C HIS A 318 35.36 -19.38 -13.64
N ASN A 319 35.17 -18.78 -14.82
CA ASN A 319 36.20 -17.98 -15.47
C ASN A 319 36.56 -16.73 -14.65
N ALA A 320 35.57 -16.08 -14.05
CA ALA A 320 35.80 -14.92 -13.18
C ALA A 320 36.56 -15.31 -11.89
N THR A 321 36.23 -16.46 -11.30
CA THR A 321 36.95 -17.02 -10.15
C THR A 321 38.40 -17.36 -10.51
N ALA A 322 38.64 -17.94 -11.69
CA ALA A 322 39.97 -18.28 -12.18
C ALA A 322 40.84 -17.05 -12.46
N ASN A 323 40.22 -15.94 -12.88
CA ASN A 323 40.91 -14.68 -13.18
C ASN A 323 41.05 -13.74 -11.98
N HIS A 324 40.56 -14.13 -10.80
CA HIS A 324 40.49 -13.27 -9.60
C HIS A 324 39.74 -11.93 -9.84
N ASP A 325 38.68 -11.98 -10.64
CA ASP A 325 37.88 -10.79 -10.95
C ASP A 325 37.14 -10.26 -9.70
N VAL A 326 36.93 -8.95 -9.66
CA VAL A 326 36.18 -8.29 -8.57
C VAL A 326 34.69 -8.69 -8.68
N PRO A 327 33.97 -8.93 -7.56
CA PRO A 327 32.54 -9.27 -7.57
C PRO A 327 31.66 -8.34 -8.42
N GLN A 328 32.00 -7.06 -8.49
CA GLN A 328 31.30 -6.09 -9.35
C GLN A 328 31.43 -6.43 -10.84
N GLN A 329 32.58 -6.93 -11.30
CA GLN A 329 32.81 -7.32 -12.69
C GLN A 329 31.97 -8.54 -13.09
N VAL A 330 31.73 -9.47 -12.15
CA VAL A 330 30.83 -10.62 -12.38
C VAL A 330 29.41 -10.14 -12.65
N LEU A 331 28.92 -9.20 -11.83
CA LEU A 331 27.60 -8.59 -12.03
C LEU A 331 27.53 -7.78 -13.33
N THR A 332 28.55 -6.97 -13.64
CA THR A 332 28.60 -6.19 -14.89
C THR A 332 28.52 -7.11 -16.11
N ARG A 333 29.31 -8.18 -16.17
CA ARG A 333 29.26 -9.11 -17.30
C ARG A 333 27.93 -9.89 -17.35
N ALA A 334 27.27 -10.13 -16.23
CA ALA A 334 25.93 -10.73 -16.20
C ALA A 334 24.86 -9.79 -16.78
N VAL A 335 24.94 -8.49 -16.45
CA VAL A 335 24.09 -7.45 -17.02
C VAL A 335 24.34 -7.28 -18.52
N GLU A 336 25.60 -7.30 -18.97
CA GLU A 336 25.95 -7.24 -20.40
C GLU A 336 25.37 -8.42 -21.19
N THR A 337 25.44 -9.64 -20.64
CA THR A 337 24.79 -10.82 -21.23
C THR A 337 23.28 -10.61 -21.33
N PHE A 338 22.64 -10.14 -20.26
CA PHE A 338 21.20 -9.85 -20.24
C PHE A 338 20.81 -8.82 -21.30
N GLN A 339 21.49 -7.68 -21.35
CA GLN A 339 21.23 -6.62 -22.31
C GLN A 339 21.46 -7.07 -23.75
N THR A 340 22.46 -7.91 -24.00
CA THR A 340 22.72 -8.47 -25.33
C THR A 340 21.55 -9.35 -25.79
N VAL A 341 21.04 -10.24 -24.92
CA VAL A 341 19.90 -11.10 -25.24
C VAL A 341 18.62 -10.29 -25.43
N VAL A 342 18.37 -9.29 -24.57
CA VAL A 342 17.24 -8.37 -24.72
C VAL A 342 17.32 -7.60 -26.05
N LYS A 343 18.50 -7.14 -26.44
CA LYS A 343 18.72 -6.43 -27.71
C LYS A 343 18.44 -7.32 -28.92
N MET A 344 18.84 -8.59 -28.87
CA MET A 344 18.58 -9.56 -29.93
C MET A 344 17.09 -9.94 -30.03
N THR A 345 16.39 -10.04 -28.90
CA THR A 345 14.97 -10.46 -28.85
C THR A 345 13.99 -9.30 -29.11
N ARG A 346 14.45 -8.05 -29.04
CA ARG A 346 13.64 -6.84 -29.27
C ARG A 346 12.98 -6.76 -30.66
N GLN A 347 13.57 -7.39 -31.67
CA GLN A 347 13.02 -7.38 -33.03
C GLN A 347 11.95 -8.46 -33.27
N ILE A 348 11.63 -9.28 -32.25
CA ILE A 348 10.76 -10.44 -32.37
C ILE A 348 9.39 -10.15 -31.77
N PRO A 349 8.30 -10.14 -32.58
CA PRO A 349 6.94 -9.87 -32.11
C PRO A 349 6.48 -10.71 -30.91
N GLN A 350 6.90 -11.97 -30.86
CA GLN A 350 6.52 -12.95 -29.84
C GLN A 350 7.13 -12.67 -28.46
N CYS A 351 8.27 -11.96 -28.41
CA CYS A 351 8.96 -11.65 -27.16
C CYS A 351 8.45 -10.35 -26.51
N HIS A 352 7.70 -9.49 -27.22
CA HIS A 352 7.31 -8.16 -26.71
C HIS A 352 6.52 -8.20 -25.41
N THR A 353 5.58 -9.13 -25.26
CA THR A 353 4.77 -9.25 -24.04
C THR A 353 5.64 -9.57 -22.83
N MET A 354 6.59 -10.49 -22.98
CA MET A 354 7.51 -10.87 -21.91
C MET A 354 8.54 -9.77 -21.63
N LEU A 355 9.06 -9.11 -22.66
CA LEU A 355 9.98 -7.98 -22.51
C LEU A 355 9.30 -6.79 -21.81
N ARG A 356 8.01 -6.54 -22.07
CA ARG A 356 7.23 -5.52 -21.36
C ARG A 356 7.07 -5.82 -19.88
N HIS A 357 6.76 -7.08 -19.56
CA HIS A 357 6.69 -7.53 -18.18
C HIS A 357 8.06 -7.40 -17.47
N LEU A 358 9.16 -7.80 -18.12
CA LEU A 358 10.51 -7.69 -17.57
C LEU A 358 10.95 -6.24 -17.36
N TYR A 359 10.57 -5.31 -18.24
CA TYR A 359 10.86 -3.89 -18.10
C TYR A 359 10.09 -3.25 -16.93
N GLN A 360 8.84 -3.65 -16.71
CA GLN A 360 8.04 -3.19 -15.57
C GLN A 360 8.57 -3.71 -14.24
N THR A 361 9.07 -4.94 -14.21
CA THR A 361 9.58 -5.55 -12.97
C THR A 361 11.03 -5.19 -12.66
N THR A 362 11.86 -4.92 -13.69
CA THR A 362 13.31 -4.67 -13.52
C THR A 362 13.89 -3.59 -14.43
N PRO A 363 13.40 -2.34 -14.36
CA PRO A 363 13.88 -1.25 -15.23
C PRO A 363 15.38 -0.95 -15.06
N GLN A 364 15.96 -1.22 -13.89
CA GLN A 364 17.35 -0.89 -13.53
C GLN A 364 18.43 -1.67 -14.29
N PHE A 365 18.10 -2.77 -14.97
CA PHE A 365 19.06 -3.60 -15.72
C PHE A 365 18.97 -3.38 -17.24
N PHE A 366 17.98 -2.61 -17.71
CA PHE A 366 17.86 -2.23 -19.11
C PHE A 366 18.79 -1.06 -19.44
N ASP A 367 19.19 -0.95 -20.70
CA ASP A 367 20.05 0.14 -21.17
C ASP A 367 19.28 1.48 -21.12
N PRO A 368 19.71 2.46 -20.30
CA PRO A 368 19.02 3.74 -20.15
C PRO A 368 19.06 4.59 -21.43
N ALA A 369 19.95 4.29 -22.38
CA ALA A 369 20.04 5.00 -23.66
C ALA A 369 19.17 4.39 -24.78
N ALA A 370 18.58 3.22 -24.55
CA ALA A 370 17.72 2.54 -25.51
C ALA A 370 16.23 2.84 -25.22
N PRO A 371 15.40 3.17 -26.22
CA PRO A 371 13.97 3.35 -25.99
C PRO A 371 13.35 2.07 -25.43
N PRO A 372 12.34 2.12 -24.55
CA PRO A 372 11.88 0.94 -23.81
C PRO A 372 11.31 -0.16 -24.71
N PHE A 373 10.65 0.19 -25.83
CA PHE A 373 10.10 -0.75 -26.82
C PHE A 373 10.19 -0.15 -28.24
N PRO A 374 10.15 -0.95 -29.32
CA PRO A 374 9.94 -0.43 -30.68
C PRO A 374 8.54 0.17 -30.85
#